data_AF-A0A9D5BFV3-F1
#
_entry.id   AF-A0A9D5BFV3-F1
#
_cell.length_a   1.000
_cell.length_b   1.000
_cell.length_c   1.000
_cell.angle_alpha   90.00
_cell.angle_beta   90.00
_cell.angle_gamma   90.00
#
_symmetry.space_group_name_H-M   'P 1'
#
loop_
_entity.id
_entity.type
_entity.pdbx_description
1 polymer ?
#
loop_
_entity_poly.entity_id
_entity_poly.type
_entity_poly.pdbx_seq_one_letter_code
_entity_poly.pdbx_strand_id
1 'polypeptide(L)'
;MSKIAGKGADVIEHLIQVFFKCLDTQAIVNKQQVGRSLFCIGLLIRYGNCLLASSGNKLVDVRRSLSLFMKYLAVDDYSLKVRSLQALGYVLIARPEFMLEHDIGKILEETLSSHADARLKIQALQNMFEYLLDAESKMEAEVDDNVPGHSVRAGQSVPVAAGAGDTNICGGIVQLYWDNILGRCLDCDEQVRQSALKIVEIVLRQGLVHPITCVPYLIALETDPLESNSKLAHHLLMNMNEKYPAFFESRLGDGLQMSFMFMQAICVIPDENVNHKTPSKIPVSGKGKPESDSITQSRVGVSRIYKLIRGNRMSRNKFMSSIVRKFDNPKWNKFVIAFLTYCTEVLALLPFIAPDEPLYLIYAINRVVQVRAGQLEANFKAWCSSLLRSEGDVTPHGNGMHQQAPNEPIHSTQVMSTDLNGTFQQSVDVQPNLDDMPSVDLNGTNHQLPDYPLSHNGRSKVKAHAGGYADTFTFSKDDLEKVQAGCLYAIALQLLLKLKRHLKIMYSLDDARCQAYSPSEPPKPGEVFSRQSIPFNVGESQFSLPTNPQELIQRYQEFKNALKDDTMDYSLYTANIKRKRQTPTPRKVQVRKPGPMLGGDSDEEDDEEWAGGMRNINFSGGRRQSLRSSRQ
;
A
#
# COMPACT_ATOMS: atom_id res chain seq x y z
N MET A 1 -44.56 -34.69 7.54
CA MET A 1 -43.09 -34.50 7.67
C MET A 1 -42.56 -34.54 9.10
N SER A 2 -43.34 -34.22 10.14
CA SER A 2 -42.89 -34.17 11.56
C SER A 2 -42.30 -35.48 12.15
N LYS A 3 -42.88 -36.66 11.86
CA LYS A 3 -42.36 -37.95 12.40
C LYS A 3 -41.02 -38.41 11.82
N ILE A 4 -40.68 -37.99 10.60
CA ILE A 4 -39.40 -38.34 9.93
C ILE A 4 -38.30 -37.39 10.41
N ALA A 5 -38.63 -36.11 10.62
CA ALA A 5 -37.71 -35.12 11.18
C ALA A 5 -37.23 -35.48 12.60
N GLY A 6 -38.12 -36.02 13.46
CA GLY A 6 -37.74 -36.51 14.79
C GLY A 6 -36.69 -37.63 14.76
N LYS A 7 -36.90 -38.65 13.92
CA LYS A 7 -35.92 -39.74 13.73
C LYS A 7 -34.58 -39.24 13.18
N GLY A 8 -34.60 -38.24 12.29
CA GLY A 8 -33.39 -37.66 11.73
C GLY A 8 -32.54 -36.93 12.77
N ALA A 9 -33.18 -36.17 13.66
CA ALA A 9 -32.50 -35.49 14.76
C ALA A 9 -31.83 -36.50 15.72
N ASP A 10 -32.55 -37.56 16.11
CA ASP A 10 -32.02 -38.59 17.01
C ASP A 10 -30.80 -39.33 16.42
N VAL A 11 -30.81 -39.59 15.10
CA VAL A 11 -29.68 -40.22 14.40
C VAL A 11 -28.45 -39.31 14.39
N ILE A 12 -28.63 -38.01 14.15
CA ILE A 12 -27.52 -37.05 14.16
C ILE A 12 -26.92 -36.93 15.56
N GLU A 13 -27.76 -36.84 16.59
CA GLU A 13 -27.32 -36.80 17.99
C GLU A 13 -26.53 -38.08 18.36
N HIS A 14 -27.03 -39.25 17.95
CA HIS A 14 -26.32 -40.51 18.16
C HIS A 14 -24.95 -40.54 17.47
N LEU A 15 -24.86 -40.11 16.22
CA LEU A 15 -23.59 -40.06 15.49
C LEU A 15 -22.59 -39.10 16.14
N ILE A 16 -23.05 -37.93 16.59
CA ILE A 16 -22.21 -36.99 17.34
C ILE A 16 -21.65 -37.68 18.59
N GLN A 17 -22.49 -38.34 19.39
CA GLN A 17 -22.05 -39.07 20.59
C GLN A 17 -21.02 -40.17 20.28
N VAL A 18 -21.19 -40.90 19.17
CA VAL A 18 -20.22 -41.92 18.73
C VAL A 18 -18.85 -41.29 18.47
N PHE A 19 -18.79 -40.18 17.74
CA PHE A 19 -17.52 -39.49 17.45
C PHE A 19 -16.89 -38.86 18.70
N PHE A 20 -17.69 -38.33 19.63
CA PHE A 20 -17.19 -37.89 20.94
C PHE A 20 -16.52 -39.04 21.70
N LYS A 21 -17.17 -40.20 21.75
CA LYS A 21 -16.60 -41.38 22.41
C LYS A 21 -15.29 -41.83 21.78
N CYS A 22 -15.17 -41.76 20.44
CA CYS A 22 -13.91 -42.04 19.74
C CYS A 22 -12.79 -41.07 20.14
N LEU A 23 -13.12 -39.80 20.41
CA LEU A 23 -12.16 -38.80 20.85
C LEU A 23 -11.71 -39.04 22.31
N ASP A 24 -12.62 -39.45 23.20
CA ASP A 24 -12.28 -39.73 24.61
C ASP A 24 -11.42 -40.99 24.80
N THR A 25 -11.60 -42.01 23.95
CA THR A 25 -10.90 -43.31 24.10
C THR A 25 -9.57 -43.42 23.34
N GLN A 26 -9.33 -42.59 22.32
CA GLN A 26 -8.20 -42.75 21.39
C GLN A 26 -7.32 -41.51 21.21
N ALA A 27 -7.50 -40.48 22.06
CA ALA A 27 -6.91 -39.15 21.93
C ALA A 27 -5.38 -39.09 21.72
N ILE A 28 -4.62 -40.14 22.03
CA ILE A 28 -3.15 -40.12 22.04
C ILE A 28 -2.51 -41.06 20.98
N VAL A 29 -3.22 -42.07 20.45
CA VAL A 29 -2.58 -43.13 19.62
C VAL A 29 -2.83 -42.96 18.11
N ASN A 30 -3.97 -42.41 17.67
CA ASN A 30 -4.30 -42.31 16.25
C ASN A 30 -4.75 -40.91 15.83
N LYS A 31 -3.78 -40.05 15.50
CA LYS A 31 -4.00 -38.66 15.07
C LYS A 31 -4.93 -38.53 13.85
N GLN A 32 -4.88 -39.47 12.91
CA GLN A 32 -5.77 -39.47 11.75
C GLN A 32 -7.22 -39.70 12.14
N GLN A 33 -7.48 -40.64 13.05
CA GLN A 33 -8.82 -40.94 13.54
C GLN A 33 -9.40 -39.77 14.34
N VAL A 34 -8.57 -39.11 15.16
CA VAL A 34 -8.94 -37.88 15.87
C VAL A 34 -9.34 -36.80 14.87
N GLY A 35 -8.49 -36.50 13.88
CA GLY A 35 -8.78 -35.50 12.85
C GLY A 35 -10.07 -35.79 12.07
N ARG A 36 -10.32 -37.06 11.71
CA ARG A 36 -11.57 -37.49 11.06
C ARG A 36 -12.79 -37.29 11.97
N SER A 37 -12.67 -37.62 13.25
CA SER A 37 -13.78 -37.50 14.20
C SER A 37 -14.15 -36.03 14.41
N LEU A 38 -13.16 -35.13 14.55
CA LEU A 38 -13.40 -33.68 14.64
C LEU A 38 -14.13 -33.16 13.40
N PHE A 39 -13.64 -33.53 12.21
CA PHE A 39 -14.23 -33.15 10.94
C PHE A 39 -15.69 -33.63 10.80
N CYS A 40 -15.97 -34.89 11.12
CA CYS A 40 -17.32 -35.46 11.07
C CYS A 40 -18.28 -34.75 12.03
N ILE A 41 -17.85 -34.43 13.26
CA ILE A 41 -18.69 -33.67 14.22
C ILE A 41 -19.05 -32.31 13.63
N GLY A 42 -18.08 -31.58 13.07
CA GLY A 42 -18.34 -30.28 12.44
C GLY A 42 -19.36 -30.37 11.29
N LEU A 43 -19.23 -31.35 10.38
CA LEU A 43 -20.18 -31.56 9.29
C LEU A 43 -21.59 -31.90 9.76
N LEU A 44 -21.70 -32.78 10.76
CA LEU A 44 -22.99 -33.16 11.34
C LEU A 44 -23.69 -31.96 11.95
N ILE A 45 -22.95 -31.05 12.60
CA ILE A 45 -23.51 -29.80 13.13
C ILE A 45 -23.93 -28.87 11.99
N ARG A 46 -23.07 -28.65 10.98
CA ARG A 46 -23.36 -27.74 9.86
C ARG A 46 -24.65 -28.12 9.12
N TYR A 47 -24.71 -29.34 8.62
CA TYR A 47 -25.80 -29.79 7.75
C TYR A 47 -26.98 -30.37 8.55
N GLY A 48 -26.75 -30.81 9.78
CA GLY A 48 -27.80 -31.27 10.69
C GLY A 48 -28.56 -30.13 11.38
N ASN A 49 -28.12 -28.88 11.22
CA ASN A 49 -28.57 -27.73 11.98
C ASN A 49 -30.09 -27.53 12.00
N CYS A 50 -30.79 -27.74 10.88
CA CYS A 50 -32.24 -27.58 10.78
C CYS A 50 -33.00 -28.65 11.58
N LEU A 51 -32.46 -29.87 11.65
CA LEU A 51 -33.02 -30.99 12.42
C LEU A 51 -32.72 -30.80 13.91
N LEU A 52 -31.47 -30.39 14.20
CA LEU A 52 -31.00 -29.86 15.48
C LEU A 52 -31.54 -28.44 15.76
N ALA A 53 -32.55 -27.96 15.04
CA ALA A 53 -33.33 -26.77 15.38
C ALA A 53 -34.77 -27.15 15.77
N SER A 54 -35.10 -28.45 15.86
CA SER A 54 -36.45 -28.93 16.20
C SER A 54 -36.56 -29.78 17.49
N SER A 55 -35.47 -30.39 18.01
CA SER A 55 -35.47 -31.22 19.24
C SER A 55 -35.27 -30.43 20.56
N GLY A 56 -36.10 -30.52 21.59
CA GLY A 56 -36.02 -29.62 22.78
C GLY A 56 -34.68 -29.46 23.56
N ASN A 57 -33.60 -30.22 23.26
CA ASN A 57 -32.31 -30.26 23.99
C ASN A 57 -31.12 -29.50 23.34
N LYS A 58 -31.39 -28.65 22.35
CA LYS A 58 -30.45 -28.24 21.27
C LYS A 58 -29.18 -27.45 21.58
N LEU A 59 -28.98 -26.88 22.76
CA LEU A 59 -27.82 -25.99 22.99
C LEU A 59 -26.60 -26.71 23.62
N VAL A 60 -26.84 -27.81 24.34
CA VAL A 60 -25.82 -28.43 25.19
C VAL A 60 -24.78 -29.17 24.35
N ASP A 61 -25.17 -29.83 23.26
CA ASP A 61 -24.22 -30.59 22.44
C ASP A 61 -23.34 -29.70 21.56
N VAL A 62 -23.89 -28.63 20.97
CA VAL A 62 -23.09 -27.68 20.19
C VAL A 62 -22.06 -26.98 21.07
N ARG A 63 -22.45 -26.54 22.29
CA ARG A 63 -21.51 -25.91 23.23
C ARG A 63 -20.42 -26.87 23.69
N ARG A 64 -20.74 -28.15 23.92
CA ARG A 64 -19.72 -29.19 24.19
C ARG A 64 -18.77 -29.39 23.01
N SER A 65 -19.28 -29.39 21.78
CA SER A 65 -18.44 -29.49 20.57
C SER A 65 -17.51 -28.29 20.44
N LEU A 66 -17.99 -27.07 20.72
CA LEU A 66 -17.14 -25.88 20.76
C LEU A 66 -16.01 -26.04 21.79
N SER A 67 -16.33 -26.43 23.03
CA SER A 67 -15.31 -26.67 24.06
C SER A 67 -14.28 -27.75 23.65
N LEU A 68 -14.74 -28.80 22.97
CA LEU A 68 -13.87 -29.83 22.42
C LEU A 68 -12.92 -29.27 21.34
N PHE A 69 -13.44 -28.47 20.41
CA PHE A 69 -12.62 -27.86 19.37
C PHE A 69 -11.59 -26.87 19.94
N MET A 70 -11.99 -26.06 20.92
CA MET A 70 -11.09 -25.19 21.66
C MET A 70 -9.95 -25.98 22.32
N LYS A 71 -10.27 -27.12 22.95
CA LYS A 71 -9.26 -28.00 23.55
C LYS A 71 -8.24 -28.50 22.52
N TYR A 72 -8.67 -28.91 21.32
CA TYR A 72 -7.77 -29.38 20.27
C TYR A 72 -6.99 -28.25 19.57
N LEU A 73 -7.46 -27.01 19.62
CA LEU A 73 -6.70 -25.84 19.16
C LEU A 73 -5.51 -25.52 20.09
N ALA A 74 -5.60 -25.90 21.37
CA ALA A 74 -4.53 -25.75 22.34
C ALA A 74 -3.45 -26.85 22.28
N VAL A 75 -3.64 -27.90 21.48
CA VAL A 75 -2.68 -29.03 21.35
C VAL A 75 -1.54 -28.66 20.39
N ASP A 76 -0.30 -29.02 20.71
CA ASP A 76 0.89 -28.63 19.92
C ASP A 76 0.91 -29.15 18.46
N ASP A 77 0.10 -30.15 18.12
CA ASP A 77 0.04 -30.72 16.77
C ASP A 77 -0.75 -29.81 15.81
N TYR A 78 -0.04 -29.13 14.93
CA TYR A 78 -0.63 -28.23 13.92
C TYR A 78 -1.66 -28.90 13.01
N SER A 79 -1.51 -30.19 12.69
CA SER A 79 -2.49 -30.86 11.82
C SER A 79 -3.82 -31.01 12.54
N LEU A 80 -3.78 -31.34 13.84
CA LEU A 80 -4.97 -31.37 14.68
C LEU A 80 -5.55 -29.98 14.92
N LYS A 81 -4.71 -28.94 15.12
CA LYS A 81 -5.19 -27.56 15.22
C LYS A 81 -5.97 -27.14 13.98
N VAL A 82 -5.41 -27.36 12.78
CA VAL A 82 -6.08 -27.04 11.50
C VAL A 82 -7.41 -27.80 11.36
N ARG A 83 -7.44 -29.11 11.69
CA ARG A 83 -8.68 -29.89 11.65
C ARG A 83 -9.71 -29.44 12.66
N SER A 84 -9.28 -29.04 13.85
CA SER A 84 -10.14 -28.48 14.88
C SER A 84 -10.71 -27.12 14.45
N LEU A 85 -9.88 -26.26 13.85
CA LEU A 85 -10.28 -24.97 13.31
C LEU A 85 -11.28 -25.13 12.16
N GLN A 86 -11.06 -26.10 11.27
CA GLN A 86 -12.00 -26.45 10.20
C GLN A 86 -13.36 -26.88 10.77
N ALA A 87 -13.36 -27.77 11.76
CA ALA A 87 -14.58 -28.23 12.41
C ALA A 87 -15.32 -27.09 13.14
N LEU A 88 -14.58 -26.19 13.79
CA LEU A 88 -15.12 -24.96 14.36
C LEU A 88 -15.79 -24.11 13.28
N GLY A 89 -15.13 -23.91 12.13
CA GLY A 89 -15.69 -23.20 10.98
C GLY A 89 -17.06 -23.73 10.54
N TYR A 90 -17.22 -25.06 10.49
CA TYR A 90 -18.52 -25.67 10.18
C TYR A 90 -19.62 -25.33 11.19
N VAL A 91 -19.28 -25.23 12.48
CA VAL A 91 -20.22 -24.76 13.51
C VAL A 91 -20.57 -23.29 13.28
N LEU A 92 -19.57 -22.45 13.01
CA LEU A 92 -19.75 -21.01 12.79
C LEU A 92 -20.61 -20.71 11.55
N ILE A 93 -20.57 -21.54 10.51
CA ILE A 93 -21.46 -21.42 9.35
C ILE A 93 -22.93 -21.70 9.74
N ALA A 94 -23.17 -22.71 10.57
CA ALA A 94 -24.51 -23.06 11.02
C ALA A 94 -25.08 -22.12 12.09
N ARG A 95 -24.20 -21.54 12.92
CA ARG A 95 -24.52 -20.72 14.09
C ARG A 95 -23.57 -19.52 14.16
N PRO A 96 -23.71 -18.53 13.24
CA PRO A 96 -22.79 -17.39 13.15
C PRO A 96 -22.75 -16.50 14.39
N GLU A 97 -23.78 -16.55 15.25
CA GLU A 97 -23.82 -15.85 16.53
C GLU A 97 -22.63 -16.15 17.45
N PHE A 98 -22.02 -17.33 17.32
CA PHE A 98 -20.82 -17.67 18.09
C PHE A 98 -19.61 -16.82 17.68
N MET A 99 -19.55 -16.28 16.46
CA MET A 99 -18.48 -15.37 16.05
C MET A 99 -18.54 -14.02 16.76
N LEU A 100 -19.61 -13.73 17.50
CA LEU A 100 -19.75 -12.53 18.33
C LEU A 100 -19.45 -12.82 19.82
N GLU A 101 -19.27 -14.09 20.21
CA GLU A 101 -18.86 -14.46 21.57
C GLU A 101 -17.36 -14.19 21.76
N HIS A 102 -16.99 -13.59 22.89
CA HIS A 102 -15.61 -13.16 23.20
C HIS A 102 -14.57 -14.28 23.04
N ASP A 103 -14.84 -15.48 23.54
CA ASP A 103 -13.87 -16.58 23.52
C ASP A 103 -13.58 -17.08 22.10
N ILE A 104 -14.61 -17.11 21.25
CA ILE A 104 -14.47 -17.48 19.83
C ILE A 104 -13.82 -16.34 19.06
N GLY A 105 -14.20 -15.09 19.33
CA GLY A 105 -13.62 -13.94 18.66
C GLY A 105 -12.12 -13.84 18.90
N LYS A 106 -11.67 -14.07 20.14
CA LYS A 106 -10.25 -14.15 20.48
C LYS A 106 -9.52 -15.24 19.69
N ILE A 107 -10.13 -16.42 19.52
CA ILE A 107 -9.54 -17.51 18.71
C ILE A 107 -9.41 -17.09 17.25
N LEU A 108 -10.44 -16.44 16.68
CA LEU A 108 -10.41 -15.97 15.29
C LEU A 108 -9.35 -14.88 15.10
N GLU A 109 -9.25 -13.93 16.02
CA GLU A 109 -8.21 -12.88 16.01
C GLU A 109 -6.79 -13.46 16.14
N GLU A 110 -6.58 -14.40 17.06
CA GLU A 110 -5.29 -15.07 17.25
C GLU A 110 -4.89 -15.91 16.02
N THR A 111 -5.84 -16.66 15.44
CA THR A 111 -5.56 -17.46 14.24
C THR A 111 -5.36 -16.62 12.98
N LEU A 112 -5.96 -15.44 12.92
CA LEU A 112 -5.74 -14.45 11.88
C LEU A 112 -4.57 -13.53 12.17
N SER A 113 -3.88 -13.59 13.31
CA SER A 113 -2.74 -12.72 13.65
C SER A 113 -1.58 -12.83 12.64
N SER A 114 -0.78 -11.76 12.49
CA SER A 114 0.43 -11.78 11.66
C SER A 114 1.45 -12.83 12.08
N HIS A 115 1.45 -13.22 13.36
CA HIS A 115 2.40 -14.19 13.93
C HIS A 115 1.90 -15.63 13.87
N ALA A 116 0.65 -15.86 13.45
CA ALA A 116 0.09 -17.20 13.32
C ALA A 116 0.71 -17.98 12.15
N ASP A 117 0.78 -19.31 12.29
CA ASP A 117 1.22 -20.22 11.23
C ASP A 117 0.33 -20.06 9.99
N ALA A 118 0.95 -20.07 8.80
CA ALA A 118 0.26 -19.88 7.53
C ALA A 118 -0.93 -20.83 7.34
N ARG A 119 -0.84 -22.09 7.78
CA ARG A 119 -1.92 -23.07 7.64
C ARG A 119 -3.13 -22.73 8.50
N LEU A 120 -2.91 -22.15 9.69
CA LEU A 120 -4.01 -21.70 10.55
C LEU A 120 -4.69 -20.48 9.94
N LYS A 121 -3.91 -19.50 9.44
CA LYS A 121 -4.43 -18.33 8.74
C LYS A 121 -5.28 -18.74 7.52
N ILE A 122 -4.75 -19.62 6.67
CA ILE A 122 -5.48 -20.14 5.49
C ILE A 122 -6.78 -20.83 5.92
N GLN A 123 -6.75 -21.67 6.96
CA GLN A 123 -7.97 -22.36 7.42
C GLN A 123 -8.99 -21.40 8.05
N ALA A 124 -8.56 -20.40 8.82
CA ALA A 124 -9.46 -19.38 9.37
C ALA A 124 -10.13 -18.56 8.25
N LEU A 125 -9.34 -18.12 7.27
CA LEU A 125 -9.84 -17.41 6.09
C LEU A 125 -10.79 -18.29 5.26
N GLN A 126 -10.47 -19.57 5.07
CA GLN A 126 -11.34 -20.53 4.37
C GLN A 126 -12.69 -20.69 5.08
N ASN A 127 -12.70 -20.75 6.42
CA ASN A 127 -13.94 -20.82 7.19
C ASN A 127 -14.81 -19.58 6.97
N MET A 128 -14.20 -18.39 7.01
CA MET A 128 -14.89 -17.12 6.75
C MET A 128 -15.41 -17.05 5.32
N PHE A 129 -14.62 -17.50 4.35
CA PHE A 129 -15.00 -17.55 2.95
C PHE A 129 -16.21 -18.46 2.72
N GLU A 130 -16.21 -19.66 3.28
CA GLU A 130 -17.36 -20.59 3.19
C GLU A 130 -18.61 -20.04 3.89
N TYR A 131 -18.45 -19.34 5.01
CA TYR A 131 -19.56 -18.65 5.67
C TYR A 131 -20.19 -17.59 4.76
N LEU A 132 -19.37 -16.77 4.10
CA LEU A 132 -19.88 -15.72 3.22
C LEU A 132 -20.60 -16.27 1.99
N LEU A 133 -20.10 -17.37 1.40
CA LEU A 133 -20.79 -18.06 0.31
C LEU A 133 -22.12 -18.67 0.76
N ASP A 134 -22.15 -19.27 1.96
CA ASP A 134 -23.36 -19.84 2.54
C ASP A 134 -24.41 -18.75 2.81
N ALA A 135 -23.98 -17.61 3.38
CA ALA A 135 -24.84 -16.44 3.61
C ALA A 135 -25.38 -15.86 2.30
N GLU A 136 -24.55 -15.76 1.25
CA GLU A 136 -24.94 -15.31 -0.08
C GLU A 136 -26.03 -16.20 -0.68
N SER A 137 -25.82 -17.52 -0.66
CA SER A 137 -26.77 -18.50 -1.23
C SER A 137 -28.13 -18.48 -0.53
N LYS A 138 -28.15 -18.23 0.79
CA LYS A 138 -29.39 -18.09 1.57
C LYS A 138 -30.15 -16.83 1.21
N MET A 139 -29.45 -15.71 1.01
CA MET A 139 -30.08 -14.46 0.59
C MET A 139 -30.67 -14.58 -0.82
N GLU A 140 -30.00 -15.25 -1.75
CA GLU A 140 -30.53 -15.51 -3.10
C GLU A 140 -31.81 -16.38 -3.05
N ALA A 141 -31.82 -17.43 -2.23
CA ALA A 141 -32.97 -18.31 -2.08
C ALA A 141 -34.21 -17.62 -1.46
N GLU A 142 -34.01 -16.72 -0.49
CA GLU A 142 -35.11 -15.95 0.13
C GLU A 142 -35.77 -14.96 -0.85
N VAL A 143 -35.04 -14.49 -1.88
CA VAL A 143 -35.60 -13.63 -2.93
C VAL A 143 -36.47 -14.44 -3.90
N ASP A 144 -36.07 -15.66 -4.27
CA ASP A 144 -36.82 -16.53 -5.18
C ASP A 144 -38.09 -17.14 -4.54
N ASP A 145 -38.10 -17.37 -3.22
CA ASP A 145 -39.25 -17.93 -2.49
C ASP A 145 -40.35 -16.87 -2.17
N ASN A 146 -40.09 -15.59 -2.46
CA ASN A 146 -41.09 -14.52 -2.36
C ASN A 146 -42.07 -14.57 -3.55
N VAL A 147 -42.99 -15.53 -3.49
CA VAL A 147 -44.23 -15.57 -4.29
C VAL A 147 -44.95 -14.20 -4.17
N PRO A 148 -45.49 -13.61 -5.27
CA PRO A 148 -46.08 -12.28 -5.26
C PRO A 148 -47.40 -12.29 -4.46
N GLY A 149 -47.31 -12.10 -3.15
CA GLY A 149 -48.46 -12.14 -2.25
C GLY A 149 -48.29 -11.40 -0.93
N HIS A 150 -47.07 -11.05 -0.51
CA HIS A 150 -46.84 -10.32 0.74
C HIS A 150 -45.98 -9.06 0.54
N SER A 151 -46.52 -8.07 -0.18
CA SER A 151 -45.96 -6.71 -0.11
C SER A 151 -46.38 -6.05 1.19
N VAL A 152 -45.50 -5.98 2.19
CA VAL A 152 -45.64 -5.00 3.27
C VAL A 152 -44.48 -4.02 3.18
N ARG A 153 -44.84 -2.80 2.76
CA ARG A 153 -44.09 -1.53 2.85
C ARG A 153 -42.76 -1.43 2.11
N ALA A 154 -42.85 -1.44 0.78
CA ALA A 154 -41.96 -0.65 -0.07
C ALA A 154 -42.32 0.84 0.11
N GLY A 155 -41.76 1.50 1.12
CA GLY A 155 -41.97 2.91 1.39
C GLY A 155 -40.73 3.53 2.01
N GLN A 156 -39.92 4.17 1.16
CA GLN A 156 -38.75 5.00 1.52
C GLN A 156 -37.57 4.27 2.18
N SER A 157 -36.82 3.48 1.42
CA SER A 157 -35.40 3.28 1.72
C SER A 157 -34.56 4.20 0.83
N VAL A 158 -33.97 5.22 1.46
CA VAL A 158 -32.82 5.95 0.92
C VAL A 158 -31.74 4.91 0.56
N PRO A 159 -30.97 5.06 -0.53
CA PRO A 159 -29.86 4.15 -0.79
C PRO A 159 -28.90 4.26 0.40
N VAL A 160 -28.89 3.26 1.26
CA VAL A 160 -28.02 3.28 2.41
C VAL A 160 -26.58 3.07 1.93
N ALA A 161 -25.66 3.82 2.51
CA ALA A 161 -24.24 3.66 2.23
C ALA A 161 -23.82 2.20 2.43
N ALA A 162 -23.01 1.66 1.53
CA ALA A 162 -22.46 0.30 1.63
C ALA A 162 -21.90 0.05 3.06
N GLY A 163 -22.42 -0.98 3.73
CA GLY A 163 -22.09 -1.34 5.12
C GLY A 163 -22.97 -0.74 6.22
N ALA A 164 -23.86 0.22 5.94
CA ALA A 164 -24.71 0.85 6.97
C ALA A 164 -26.21 0.46 6.89
N GLY A 165 -26.60 -0.33 5.88
CA GLY A 165 -28.01 -0.50 5.48
C GLY A 165 -28.72 -1.77 5.85
N ASP A 166 -27.99 -2.89 5.92
CA ASP A 166 -28.58 -4.18 6.24
C ASP A 166 -27.97 -4.66 7.56
N THR A 167 -28.71 -4.52 8.65
CA THR A 167 -28.37 -5.10 9.96
C THR A 167 -28.57 -6.62 9.94
N ASN A 168 -27.99 -7.31 8.96
CA ASN A 168 -27.85 -8.75 9.00
C ASN A 168 -26.59 -9.10 9.79
N ILE A 169 -26.63 -10.22 10.51
CA ILE A 169 -25.52 -10.65 11.37
C ILE A 169 -24.21 -10.83 10.58
N CYS A 170 -24.32 -11.13 9.27
CA CYS A 170 -23.20 -11.26 8.35
C CYS A 170 -22.38 -9.98 8.22
N GLY A 171 -23.05 -8.84 7.95
CA GLY A 171 -22.38 -7.54 7.85
C GLY A 171 -21.64 -7.17 9.13
N GLY A 172 -22.28 -7.37 10.30
CA GLY A 172 -21.66 -7.11 11.60
C GLY A 172 -20.42 -7.97 11.87
N ILE A 173 -20.47 -9.27 11.53
CA ILE A 173 -19.33 -10.19 11.65
C ILE A 173 -18.19 -9.78 10.72
N VAL A 174 -18.49 -9.47 9.45
CA VAL A 174 -17.46 -9.03 8.50
C VAL A 174 -16.77 -7.77 8.99
N GLN A 175 -17.54 -6.78 9.46
CA GLN A 175 -17.01 -5.53 9.98
C GLN A 175 -16.12 -5.75 11.21
N LEU A 176 -16.48 -6.69 12.09
CA LEU A 176 -15.70 -7.04 13.28
C LEU A 176 -14.30 -7.58 12.92
N TYR A 177 -14.20 -8.44 11.91
CA TYR A 177 -12.92 -9.08 11.52
C TYR A 177 -12.25 -8.43 10.29
N TRP A 178 -12.79 -7.32 9.81
CA TRP A 178 -12.40 -6.74 8.52
C TRP A 178 -10.93 -6.34 8.49
N ASP A 179 -10.45 -5.68 9.55
CA ASP A 179 -9.05 -5.24 9.63
C ASP A 179 -8.09 -6.41 9.73
N ASN A 180 -8.48 -7.50 10.39
CA ASN A 180 -7.70 -8.75 10.40
C ASN A 180 -7.61 -9.34 8.99
N ILE A 181 -8.73 -9.41 8.26
CA ILE A 181 -8.78 -9.93 6.88
C ILE A 181 -7.92 -9.06 5.95
N LEU A 182 -8.09 -7.74 5.98
CA LEU A 182 -7.30 -6.80 5.18
C LEU A 182 -5.81 -6.89 5.51
N GLY A 183 -5.46 -7.02 6.79
CA GLY A 183 -4.08 -7.23 7.22
C GLY A 183 -3.44 -8.50 6.63
N ARG A 184 -4.24 -9.53 6.34
CA ARG A 184 -3.77 -10.78 5.70
C ARG A 184 -3.66 -10.69 4.18
N CYS A 185 -4.24 -9.67 3.54
CA CYS A 185 -3.98 -9.39 2.12
C CYS A 185 -2.51 -9.02 1.86
N LEU A 186 -1.74 -8.60 2.87
CA LEU A 186 -0.32 -8.22 2.73
C LEU A 186 0.62 -9.16 3.51
N ASP A 187 0.20 -10.40 3.73
CA ASP A 187 1.00 -11.42 4.42
C ASP A 187 2.23 -11.86 3.60
N CYS A 188 3.27 -12.35 4.28
CA CYS A 188 4.45 -12.89 3.59
C CYS A 188 4.11 -14.14 2.76
N ASP A 189 3.17 -14.96 3.23
CA ASP A 189 2.73 -16.17 2.53
C ASP A 189 1.71 -15.84 1.42
N GLU A 190 2.02 -16.28 0.19
CA GLU A 190 1.21 -15.99 -1.00
C GLU A 190 -0.19 -16.63 -0.98
N GLN A 191 -0.35 -17.79 -0.34
CA GLN A 191 -1.63 -18.50 -0.25
C GLN A 191 -2.54 -17.84 0.79
N VAL A 192 -1.95 -17.30 1.87
CA VAL A 192 -2.66 -16.45 2.83
C VAL A 192 -3.20 -15.19 2.13
N ARG A 193 -2.36 -14.48 1.37
CA ARG A 193 -2.79 -13.30 0.59
C ARG A 193 -3.93 -13.64 -0.36
N GLN A 194 -3.80 -14.75 -1.11
CA GLN A 194 -4.83 -15.19 -2.06
C GLN A 194 -6.17 -15.48 -1.35
N SER A 195 -6.13 -16.18 -0.22
CA SER A 195 -7.33 -16.54 0.55
C SER A 195 -8.04 -15.29 1.10
N ALA A 196 -7.27 -14.33 1.63
CA ALA A 196 -7.82 -13.05 2.11
C ALA A 196 -8.42 -12.21 0.98
N LEU A 197 -7.74 -12.14 -0.18
CA LEU A 197 -8.20 -11.37 -1.32
C LEU A 197 -9.53 -11.90 -1.91
N LYS A 198 -9.74 -13.22 -1.92
CA LYS A 198 -11.03 -13.82 -2.31
C LYS A 198 -12.18 -13.42 -1.37
N ILE A 199 -11.90 -13.26 -0.08
CA ILE A 199 -12.90 -12.74 0.87
C ILE A 199 -13.21 -11.28 0.53
N VAL A 200 -12.18 -10.45 0.29
CA VAL A 200 -12.36 -9.05 -0.11
C VAL A 200 -13.24 -8.92 -1.36
N GLU A 201 -13.05 -9.79 -2.36
CA GLU A 201 -13.90 -9.83 -3.56
C GLU A 201 -15.39 -10.03 -3.22
N ILE A 202 -15.71 -11.04 -2.39
CA ILE A 202 -17.09 -11.32 -1.99
C ILE A 202 -17.68 -10.16 -1.18
N VAL A 203 -16.92 -9.66 -0.20
CA VAL A 203 -17.33 -8.56 0.69
C VAL A 203 -17.65 -7.30 -0.10
N LEU A 204 -16.83 -6.95 -1.12
CA LEU A 204 -17.07 -5.81 -1.99
C LEU A 204 -18.25 -6.03 -2.94
N ARG A 205 -18.40 -7.25 -3.48
CA ARG A 205 -19.51 -7.59 -4.37
C ARG A 205 -20.87 -7.52 -3.66
N GLN A 206 -20.92 -7.92 -2.40
CA GLN A 206 -22.12 -7.87 -1.55
C GLN A 206 -22.34 -6.51 -0.88
N GLY A 207 -21.35 -5.61 -0.88
CA GLY A 207 -21.48 -4.29 -0.27
C GLY A 207 -21.53 -4.30 1.27
N LEU A 208 -20.92 -5.31 1.91
CA LEU A 208 -20.93 -5.48 3.38
C LEU A 208 -20.08 -4.44 4.12
N VAL A 209 -19.13 -3.80 3.41
CA VAL A 209 -18.24 -2.76 3.93
C VAL A 209 -18.14 -1.61 2.95
N HIS A 210 -17.70 -0.45 3.46
CA HIS A 210 -17.43 0.69 2.61
C HIS A 210 -16.14 0.48 1.79
N PRO A 211 -16.17 0.55 0.45
CA PRO A 211 -15.04 0.16 -0.40
C PRO A 211 -13.76 0.98 -0.19
N ILE A 212 -13.87 2.21 0.34
CA ILE A 212 -12.71 3.09 0.60
C ILE A 212 -11.65 2.45 1.50
N THR A 213 -12.05 1.52 2.38
CA THR A 213 -11.15 0.92 3.38
C THR A 213 -10.15 -0.04 2.73
N CYS A 214 -10.53 -0.74 1.66
CA CYS A 214 -9.65 -1.72 1.01
C CYS A 214 -8.81 -1.15 -0.14
N VAL A 215 -9.12 0.05 -0.65
CA VAL A 215 -8.40 0.64 -1.80
C VAL A 215 -6.87 0.64 -1.61
N PRO A 216 -6.30 1.06 -0.46
CA PRO A 216 -4.86 1.01 -0.25
C PRO A 216 -4.26 -0.40 -0.36
N TYR A 217 -4.96 -1.41 0.17
CA TYR A 217 -4.53 -2.81 0.13
C TYR A 217 -4.54 -3.37 -1.28
N LEU A 218 -5.59 -3.07 -2.04
CA LEU A 218 -5.70 -3.47 -3.44
C LEU A 218 -4.62 -2.81 -4.32
N ILE A 219 -4.29 -1.54 -4.06
CA ILE A 219 -3.18 -0.84 -4.72
C ILE A 219 -1.83 -1.50 -4.40
N ALA A 220 -1.61 -1.91 -3.15
CA ALA A 220 -0.41 -2.64 -2.78
C ALA A 220 -0.32 -4.02 -3.48
N LEU A 221 -1.45 -4.70 -3.62
CA LEU A 221 -1.53 -6.00 -4.31
C LEU A 221 -1.34 -5.93 -5.83
N GLU A 222 -1.43 -4.75 -6.45
CA GLU A 222 -1.01 -4.58 -7.85
C GLU A 222 0.49 -4.90 -8.06
N THR A 223 1.28 -4.84 -6.98
CA THR A 223 2.70 -5.22 -6.98
C THR A 223 2.95 -6.61 -6.40
N ASP A 224 1.91 -7.45 -6.22
CA ASP A 224 2.07 -8.83 -5.73
C ASP A 224 2.90 -9.67 -6.72
N PRO A 225 3.92 -10.43 -6.24
CA PRO A 225 4.67 -11.35 -7.09
C PRO A 225 3.82 -12.44 -7.75
N LEU A 226 2.73 -12.86 -7.10
CA LEU A 226 1.82 -13.86 -7.63
C LEU A 226 0.81 -13.21 -8.59
N GLU A 227 0.88 -13.57 -9.86
CA GLU A 227 0.10 -12.92 -10.92
C GLU A 227 -1.42 -13.05 -10.72
N SER A 228 -1.89 -14.18 -10.17
CA SER A 228 -3.33 -14.38 -9.89
C SER A 228 -3.86 -13.37 -8.87
N ASN A 229 -3.08 -13.03 -7.85
CA ASN A 229 -3.44 -12.02 -6.85
C ASN A 229 -3.46 -10.62 -7.48
N SER A 230 -2.42 -10.24 -8.23
CA SER A 230 -2.37 -8.91 -8.86
C SER A 230 -3.48 -8.72 -9.90
N LYS A 231 -3.84 -9.77 -10.67
CA LYS A 231 -4.97 -9.74 -11.61
C LYS A 231 -6.31 -9.52 -10.90
N LEU A 232 -6.56 -10.23 -9.81
CA LEU A 232 -7.79 -10.06 -9.03
C LEU A 232 -7.85 -8.67 -8.39
N ALA A 233 -6.75 -8.21 -7.78
CA ALA A 233 -6.67 -6.87 -7.21
C ALA A 233 -6.94 -5.79 -8.28
N HIS A 234 -6.37 -5.96 -9.48
CA HIS A 234 -6.61 -5.05 -10.61
C HIS A 234 -8.07 -5.01 -11.03
N HIS A 235 -8.72 -6.17 -11.14
CA HIS A 235 -10.14 -6.25 -11.48
C HIS A 235 -11.01 -5.54 -10.43
N LEU A 236 -10.72 -5.74 -9.14
CA LEU A 236 -11.44 -5.06 -8.05
C LEU A 236 -11.21 -3.54 -8.09
N LEU A 237 -9.98 -3.07 -8.31
CA LEU A 237 -9.69 -1.63 -8.44
C LEU A 237 -10.38 -1.00 -9.65
N MET A 238 -10.43 -1.71 -10.78
CA MET A 238 -11.16 -1.26 -11.97
C MET A 238 -12.64 -1.05 -11.64
N ASN A 239 -13.28 -2.03 -11.01
CA ASN A 239 -14.69 -1.94 -10.58
C ASN A 239 -14.91 -0.79 -9.58
N MET A 240 -13.95 -0.54 -8.68
CA MET A 240 -14.02 0.57 -7.73
C MET A 240 -13.85 1.94 -8.38
N ASN A 241 -12.93 2.08 -9.32
CA ASN A 241 -12.72 3.33 -10.06
C ASN A 241 -13.93 3.66 -10.95
N GLU A 242 -14.57 2.64 -11.54
CA GLU A 242 -15.78 2.82 -12.35
C GLU A 242 -16.99 3.26 -11.49
N LYS A 243 -17.22 2.61 -10.34
CA LYS A 243 -18.37 2.90 -9.48
C LYS A 243 -18.15 4.12 -8.57
N TYR A 244 -16.94 4.31 -8.05
CA TYR A 244 -16.61 5.28 -7.00
C TYR A 244 -15.27 6.01 -7.26
N PRO A 245 -15.12 6.74 -8.38
CA PRO A 245 -13.84 7.34 -8.79
C PRO A 245 -13.26 8.31 -7.74
N ALA A 246 -14.10 9.14 -7.12
CA ALA A 246 -13.65 10.08 -6.10
C ALA A 246 -13.04 9.39 -4.86
N PHE A 247 -13.62 8.27 -4.42
CA PHE A 247 -13.11 7.51 -3.28
C PHE A 247 -11.80 6.81 -3.64
N PHE A 248 -11.75 6.17 -4.81
CA PHE A 248 -10.53 5.57 -5.32
C PHE A 248 -9.38 6.59 -5.40
N GLU A 249 -9.63 7.75 -6.02
CA GLU A 249 -8.64 8.82 -6.16
C GLU A 249 -8.15 9.38 -4.82
N SER A 250 -9.04 9.48 -3.83
CA SER A 250 -8.69 10.01 -2.50
C SER A 250 -7.68 9.13 -1.74
N ARG A 251 -7.59 7.84 -2.09
CA ARG A 251 -6.76 6.84 -1.40
C ARG A 251 -5.50 6.44 -2.18
N LEU A 252 -5.25 7.02 -3.35
CA LEU A 252 -4.06 6.71 -4.17
C LEU A 252 -2.74 6.94 -3.43
N GLY A 253 -2.66 8.02 -2.64
CA GLY A 253 -1.46 8.33 -1.86
C GLY A 253 -1.18 7.30 -0.75
N ASP A 254 -2.22 6.85 -0.07
CA ASP A 254 -2.13 5.83 0.99
C ASP A 254 -1.77 4.47 0.40
N GLY A 255 -2.37 4.13 -0.75
CA GLY A 255 -2.04 2.92 -1.49
C GLY A 255 -0.58 2.89 -1.95
N LEU A 256 -0.02 4.02 -2.42
CA LEU A 256 1.39 4.08 -2.82
C LEU A 256 2.35 3.89 -1.63
N GLN A 257 1.99 4.40 -0.45
CA GLN A 257 2.77 4.15 0.75
C GLN A 257 2.66 2.69 1.19
N MET A 258 1.46 2.10 1.12
CA MET A 258 1.22 0.71 1.47
C MET A 258 1.92 -0.26 0.50
N SER A 259 1.93 0.03 -0.80
CA SER A 259 2.69 -0.77 -1.79
C SER A 259 4.17 -0.77 -1.47
N PHE A 260 4.75 0.39 -1.14
CA PHE A 260 6.15 0.50 -0.72
C PHE A 260 6.46 -0.34 0.52
N MET A 261 5.61 -0.27 1.56
CA MET A 261 5.79 -1.06 2.76
C MET A 261 5.68 -2.56 2.48
N PHE A 262 4.72 -2.96 1.65
CA PHE A 262 4.52 -4.35 1.23
C PHE A 262 5.72 -4.91 0.46
N MET A 263 6.24 -4.14 -0.50
CA MET A 263 7.44 -4.56 -1.25
C MET A 263 8.66 -4.67 -0.35
N GLN A 264 8.85 -3.76 0.60
CA GLN A 264 9.93 -3.90 1.58
C GLN A 264 9.76 -5.15 2.44
N ALA A 265 8.54 -5.45 2.91
CA ALA A 265 8.29 -6.63 3.72
C ALA A 265 8.59 -7.95 2.97
N ILE A 266 8.25 -8.02 1.68
CA ILE A 266 8.53 -9.20 0.84
C ILE A 266 10.01 -9.27 0.42
N CYS A 267 10.66 -8.14 0.14
CA CYS A 267 12.06 -8.12 -0.31
C CYS A 267 13.07 -8.33 0.84
N VAL A 268 12.72 -7.98 2.08
CA VAL A 268 13.59 -8.11 3.28
C VAL A 268 13.44 -9.50 3.91
N ILE A 269 13.31 -10.55 3.11
CA ILE A 269 13.61 -11.92 3.58
C ILE A 269 15.06 -12.22 3.15
N PRO A 270 16.09 -11.81 3.92
CA PRO A 270 17.39 -12.42 3.74
C PRO A 270 17.27 -13.88 4.18
N ASP A 271 17.81 -14.79 3.39
CA ASP A 271 18.21 -16.11 3.84
C ASP A 271 19.12 -15.95 5.07
N GLU A 272 18.54 -15.92 6.26
CA GLU A 272 19.26 -16.26 7.48
C GLU A 272 19.54 -17.76 7.43
N ASN A 273 20.59 -18.14 6.69
CA ASN A 273 21.43 -19.32 6.95
C ASN A 273 22.42 -19.57 5.79
N VAL A 274 23.46 -18.74 5.63
CA VAL A 274 24.72 -19.22 5.05
C VAL A 274 25.90 -18.69 5.85
N ASN A 275 26.41 -19.59 6.69
CA ASN A 275 27.61 -19.43 7.49
C ASN A 275 28.84 -19.21 6.59
N HIS A 276 29.74 -18.31 7.01
CA HIS A 276 31.00 -18.04 6.35
C HIS A 276 31.86 -19.31 6.17
N LYS A 277 32.28 -19.62 4.93
CA LYS A 277 33.70 -19.80 4.52
C LYS A 277 33.84 -20.38 3.10
N THR A 278 34.83 -19.81 2.39
CA THR A 278 35.62 -20.33 1.24
C THR A 278 35.22 -19.83 -0.16
N PRO A 279 36.16 -19.21 -0.92
CA PRO A 279 35.96 -18.83 -2.32
C PRO A 279 36.37 -19.99 -3.24
N SER A 280 35.59 -20.30 -4.29
CA SER A 280 36.08 -20.38 -5.68
C SER A 280 35.05 -21.00 -6.64
N LYS A 281 35.08 -20.46 -7.87
CA LYS A 281 34.76 -21.07 -9.19
C LYS A 281 33.30 -21.16 -9.65
N ILE A 282 33.06 -20.38 -10.72
CA ILE A 282 31.96 -20.39 -11.69
C ILE A 282 31.84 -21.80 -12.34
N PRO A 283 30.62 -22.32 -12.63
CA PRO A 283 30.04 -22.19 -13.97
C PRO A 283 28.52 -21.90 -14.03
N VAL A 284 28.18 -20.88 -14.82
CA VAL A 284 27.15 -20.77 -15.88
C VAL A 284 25.77 -21.47 -15.72
N SER A 285 24.73 -20.61 -15.83
CA SER A 285 23.35 -20.83 -16.33
C SER A 285 22.23 -20.95 -15.30
N GLY A 286 21.35 -19.93 -15.30
CA GLY A 286 19.97 -20.04 -14.84
C GLY A 286 19.55 -19.10 -13.71
N LYS A 287 18.75 -18.08 -14.08
CA LYS A 287 17.80 -17.30 -13.25
C LYS A 287 18.34 -16.14 -12.40
N GLY A 288 18.10 -14.94 -12.96
CA GLY A 288 17.65 -13.69 -12.34
C GLY A 288 18.06 -13.37 -10.91
N LYS A 289 18.79 -12.25 -10.74
CA LYS A 289 18.89 -11.56 -9.45
C LYS A 289 17.49 -11.14 -8.96
N PRO A 290 17.14 -11.36 -7.67
CA PRO A 290 15.82 -11.04 -7.12
C PRO A 290 15.46 -9.54 -7.20
N GLU A 291 16.46 -8.65 -7.23
CA GLU A 291 16.26 -7.20 -7.35
C GLU A 291 15.71 -6.76 -8.73
N SER A 292 15.98 -7.53 -9.80
CA SER A 292 15.49 -7.17 -11.14
C SER A 292 14.00 -7.45 -11.31
N ASP A 293 13.51 -8.52 -10.68
CA ASP A 293 12.14 -8.99 -10.83
C ASP A 293 11.17 -8.18 -9.95
N SER A 294 11.58 -7.84 -8.72
CA SER A 294 10.79 -6.99 -7.81
C SER A 294 10.63 -5.57 -8.33
N ILE A 295 11.71 -4.96 -8.82
CA ILE A 295 11.64 -3.64 -9.47
C ILE A 295 10.72 -3.73 -10.69
N THR A 296 10.78 -4.81 -11.49
CA THR A 296 9.92 -4.98 -12.68
C THR A 296 8.44 -5.13 -12.33
N GLN A 297 8.10 -5.92 -11.32
CA GLN A 297 6.73 -6.09 -10.83
C GLN A 297 6.15 -4.78 -10.28
N SER A 298 6.95 -4.01 -9.52
CA SER A 298 6.55 -2.70 -9.02
C SER A 298 6.17 -1.73 -10.16
N ARG A 299 6.89 -1.77 -11.30
CA ARG A 299 6.57 -0.95 -12.48
C ARG A 299 5.23 -1.36 -13.10
N VAL A 300 4.98 -2.67 -13.17
CA VAL A 300 3.76 -3.19 -13.80
C VAL A 300 2.54 -2.77 -13.00
N GLY A 301 2.55 -2.94 -11.67
CA GLY A 301 1.43 -2.59 -10.80
C GLY A 301 1.09 -1.10 -10.86
N VAL A 302 2.07 -0.22 -10.68
CA VAL A 302 1.79 1.22 -10.69
C VAL A 302 1.42 1.75 -12.09
N SER A 303 1.96 1.13 -13.14
CA SER A 303 1.55 1.40 -14.53
C SER A 303 0.07 1.07 -14.76
N ARG A 304 -0.44 -0.04 -14.20
CA ARG A 304 -1.86 -0.41 -14.26
C ARG A 304 -2.74 0.61 -13.54
N ILE A 305 -2.37 1.02 -12.33
CA ILE A 305 -3.10 2.05 -11.55
C ILE A 305 -3.17 3.37 -12.32
N TYR A 306 -2.05 3.82 -12.89
CA TYR A 306 -2.01 5.04 -13.67
C TYR A 306 -2.95 4.98 -14.89
N LYS A 307 -3.00 3.84 -15.60
CA LYS A 307 -3.90 3.66 -16.74
C LYS A 307 -5.37 3.82 -16.37
N LEU A 308 -5.80 3.43 -15.16
CA LEU A 308 -7.18 3.59 -14.68
C LEU A 308 -7.59 5.07 -14.57
N ILE A 309 -6.69 5.95 -14.16
CA ILE A 309 -6.97 7.39 -13.96
C ILE A 309 -6.55 8.27 -15.14
N ARG A 310 -5.71 7.77 -16.05
CA ARG A 310 -5.05 8.56 -17.11
C ARG A 310 -6.03 9.29 -18.01
N GLY A 311 -7.21 8.72 -18.27
CA GLY A 311 -8.24 9.31 -19.11
C GLY A 311 -8.82 10.61 -18.56
N ASN A 312 -8.82 10.78 -17.23
CA ASN A 312 -9.26 12.02 -16.60
C ASN A 312 -8.06 12.92 -16.30
N ARG A 313 -7.94 14.02 -17.06
CA ARG A 313 -6.83 14.98 -16.94
C ARG A 313 -6.67 15.49 -15.50
N MET A 314 -7.77 15.81 -14.80
CA MET A 314 -7.71 16.33 -13.43
C MET A 314 -7.23 15.26 -12.45
N SER A 315 -7.80 14.05 -12.52
CA SER A 315 -7.45 12.93 -11.62
C SER A 315 -5.99 12.52 -11.77
N ARG A 316 -5.54 12.33 -13.02
CA ARG A 316 -4.15 12.00 -13.36
C ARG A 316 -3.17 13.08 -12.87
N ASN A 317 -3.50 14.35 -13.10
CA ASN A 317 -2.68 15.47 -12.64
C ASN A 317 -2.64 15.55 -11.10
N LYS A 318 -3.79 15.35 -10.43
CA LYS A 318 -3.89 15.30 -8.96
C LYS A 318 -3.03 14.16 -8.39
N PHE A 319 -3.04 12.98 -9.02
CA PHE A 319 -2.19 11.86 -8.66
C PHE A 319 -0.71 12.23 -8.75
N MET A 320 -0.23 12.68 -9.92
CA MET A 320 1.18 13.07 -10.11
C MET A 320 1.61 14.13 -9.08
N SER A 321 0.81 15.18 -8.89
CA SER A 321 1.11 16.20 -7.88
C SER A 321 1.05 15.70 -6.44
N SER A 322 0.20 14.73 -6.13
CA SER A 322 0.13 14.14 -4.78
C SER A 322 1.43 13.44 -4.41
N ILE A 323 2.07 12.77 -5.38
CA ILE A 323 3.37 12.11 -5.19
C ILE A 323 4.47 13.18 -5.07
N VAL A 324 4.51 14.15 -5.99
CA VAL A 324 5.49 15.24 -5.95
C VAL A 324 5.43 16.03 -4.63
N ARG A 325 4.24 16.23 -4.05
CA ARG A 325 4.07 16.90 -2.75
C ARG A 325 4.74 16.17 -1.59
N LYS A 326 5.01 14.85 -1.68
CA LYS A 326 5.75 14.11 -0.63
C LYS A 326 7.19 14.58 -0.47
N PHE A 327 7.75 15.24 -1.50
CA PHE A 327 9.09 15.81 -1.49
C PHE A 327 9.14 17.24 -0.94
N ASP A 328 7.98 17.89 -0.74
CA ASP A 328 7.93 19.30 -0.33
C ASP A 328 8.29 19.50 1.14
N ASN A 329 7.84 18.59 2.03
CA ASN A 329 8.13 18.58 3.47
C ASN A 329 8.33 17.16 3.99
N PRO A 330 9.42 16.47 3.60
CA PRO A 330 9.70 15.13 4.08
C PRO A 330 9.98 15.15 5.59
N LYS A 331 9.28 14.30 6.35
CA LYS A 331 9.55 14.07 7.78
C LYS A 331 10.55 12.94 7.92
N TRP A 332 11.51 13.10 8.84
CA TRP A 332 12.52 12.08 9.09
C TRP A 332 11.88 10.78 9.57
N ASN A 333 12.20 9.67 8.91
CA ASN A 333 11.97 8.31 9.38
C ASN A 333 12.98 7.36 8.68
N LYS A 334 13.18 6.16 9.24
CA LYS A 334 14.12 5.14 8.72
C LYS A 334 13.99 4.86 7.22
N PHE A 335 12.78 4.97 6.68
CA PHE A 335 12.43 4.56 5.32
C PHE A 335 12.18 5.73 4.39
N VAL A 336 12.28 6.99 4.84
CA VAL A 336 11.82 8.16 4.08
C VAL A 336 12.57 8.29 2.76
N ILE A 337 13.88 8.07 2.78
CA ILE A 337 14.72 8.18 1.59
C ILE A 337 14.38 7.06 0.60
N ALA A 338 14.27 5.82 1.07
CA ALA A 338 13.86 4.69 0.25
C ALA A 338 12.45 4.90 -0.35
N PHE A 339 11.53 5.49 0.41
CA PHE A 339 10.19 5.81 -0.07
C PHE A 339 10.19 6.90 -1.15
N LEU A 340 10.98 7.97 -0.96
CA LEU A 340 11.12 9.02 -1.96
C LEU A 340 11.81 8.50 -3.23
N THR A 341 12.80 7.63 -3.10
CA THR A 341 13.41 6.92 -4.23
C THR A 341 12.36 6.10 -4.99
N TYR A 342 11.57 5.28 -4.28
CA TYR A 342 10.46 4.54 -4.87
C TYR A 342 9.46 5.45 -5.60
N CYS A 343 9.05 6.56 -4.99
CA CYS A 343 8.17 7.55 -5.63
C CYS A 343 8.78 8.13 -6.92
N THR A 344 10.09 8.36 -6.92
CA THR A 344 10.82 8.90 -8.08
C THR A 344 10.84 7.89 -9.22
N GLU A 345 11.10 6.62 -8.92
CA GLU A 345 11.07 5.52 -9.89
C GLU A 345 9.66 5.33 -10.46
N VAL A 346 8.64 5.31 -9.61
CA VAL A 346 7.23 5.26 -10.02
C VAL A 346 6.89 6.35 -11.03
N LEU A 347 7.24 7.61 -10.72
CA LEU A 347 6.97 8.74 -11.60
C LEU A 347 7.72 8.64 -12.94
N ALA A 348 8.95 8.11 -12.94
CA ALA A 348 9.73 7.90 -14.16
C ALA A 348 9.13 6.82 -15.07
N LEU A 349 8.39 5.87 -14.50
CA LEU A 349 7.88 4.68 -15.19
C LEU A 349 6.45 4.81 -15.72
N LEU A 350 5.77 5.93 -15.44
CA LEU A 350 4.40 6.14 -15.86
C LEU A 350 4.26 6.07 -17.40
N PRO A 351 3.26 5.31 -17.92
CA PRO A 351 3.07 5.12 -19.36
C PRO A 351 2.33 6.33 -19.98
N PHE A 352 3.04 7.44 -20.11
CA PHE A 352 2.55 8.66 -20.75
C PHE A 352 2.25 8.43 -22.24
N ILE A 353 1.14 8.99 -22.73
CA ILE A 353 0.69 8.90 -24.13
C ILE A 353 0.56 10.28 -24.81
N ALA A 354 0.57 11.36 -24.04
CA ALA A 354 0.48 12.72 -24.53
C ALA A 354 1.57 13.59 -23.90
N PRO A 355 2.09 14.61 -24.63
CA PRO A 355 3.11 15.52 -24.10
C PRO A 355 2.63 16.34 -22.91
N ASP A 356 1.31 16.60 -22.78
CA ASP A 356 0.70 17.26 -21.62
C ASP A 356 1.02 16.55 -20.30
N GLU A 357 1.21 15.21 -20.31
CA GLU A 357 1.48 14.41 -19.11
C GLU A 357 2.87 14.68 -18.50
N PRO A 358 4.00 14.44 -19.20
CA PRO A 358 5.32 14.75 -18.66
C PRO A 358 5.54 16.25 -18.48
N LEU A 359 4.91 17.12 -19.29
CA LEU A 359 4.98 18.57 -19.09
C LEU A 359 4.32 18.99 -17.77
N TYR A 360 3.15 18.43 -17.44
CA TYR A 360 2.51 18.66 -16.14
C TYR A 360 3.39 18.21 -14.98
N LEU A 361 4.00 17.02 -15.10
CA LEU A 361 4.88 16.50 -14.06
C LEU A 361 6.11 17.40 -13.85
N ILE A 362 6.76 17.86 -14.93
CA ILE A 362 7.86 18.83 -14.87
C ILE A 362 7.40 20.15 -14.24
N TYR A 363 6.21 20.64 -14.60
CA TYR A 363 5.62 21.83 -13.99
C TYR A 363 5.46 21.67 -12.47
N ALA A 364 4.92 20.53 -12.02
CA ALA A 364 4.74 20.25 -10.60
C ALA A 364 6.08 20.18 -9.86
N ILE A 365 7.10 19.56 -10.45
CA ILE A 365 8.46 19.51 -9.90
C ILE A 365 9.04 20.93 -9.78
N ASN A 366 8.92 21.74 -10.83
CA ASN A 366 9.43 23.12 -10.83
C ASN A 366 8.82 23.96 -9.71
N ARG A 367 7.53 23.78 -9.39
CA ARG A 367 6.89 24.50 -8.27
C ARG A 367 7.54 24.19 -6.93
N VAL A 368 7.83 22.91 -6.66
CA VAL A 368 8.51 22.50 -5.41
C VAL A 368 9.93 23.05 -5.36
N VAL A 369 10.70 22.88 -6.44
CA VAL A 369 12.08 23.37 -6.54
C VAL A 369 12.13 24.89 -6.35
N GLN A 370 11.25 25.65 -7.02
CA GLN A 370 11.21 27.11 -6.95
C GLN A 370 10.93 27.63 -5.52
N VAL A 371 10.08 26.94 -4.76
CA VAL A 371 9.74 27.34 -3.38
C VAL A 371 10.84 26.98 -2.39
N ARG A 372 11.49 25.82 -2.55
CA ARG A 372 12.38 25.25 -1.52
C ARG A 372 13.87 25.46 -1.76
N ALA A 373 14.33 25.46 -3.02
CA ALA A 373 15.76 25.37 -3.32
C ALA A 373 16.57 26.58 -2.81
N GLY A 374 16.07 27.80 -2.99
CA GLY A 374 16.80 29.02 -2.63
C GLY A 374 17.04 29.16 -1.12
N GLN A 375 16.01 28.94 -0.30
CA GLN A 375 16.15 28.96 1.15
C GLN A 375 17.09 27.86 1.64
N LEU A 376 17.00 26.67 1.04
CA LEU A 376 17.83 25.54 1.41
C LEU A 376 19.30 25.80 1.09
N GLU A 377 19.61 26.32 -0.10
CA GLU A 377 20.99 26.67 -0.50
C GLU A 377 21.59 27.70 0.45
N ALA A 378 20.83 28.73 0.83
CA ALA A 378 21.26 29.75 1.79
C ALA A 378 21.60 29.13 3.16
N ASN A 379 20.75 28.23 3.66
CA ASN A 379 20.96 27.53 4.92
C ASN A 379 22.24 26.67 4.89
N PHE A 380 22.43 25.87 3.84
CA PHE A 380 23.65 25.06 3.68
C PHE A 380 24.91 25.91 3.63
N LYS A 381 24.87 27.04 2.90
CA LYS A 381 26.00 27.96 2.83
C LYS A 381 26.34 28.53 4.20
N ALA A 382 25.34 28.88 5.02
CA ALA A 382 25.54 29.36 6.37
C ALA A 382 26.15 28.28 7.28
N TRP A 383 25.62 27.06 7.26
CA TRP A 383 26.13 25.93 8.04
C TRP A 383 27.57 25.58 7.68
N CYS A 384 27.90 25.49 6.38
CA CYS A 384 29.27 25.24 5.93
C CYS A 384 30.21 26.38 6.38
N SER A 385 29.78 27.64 6.27
CA SER A 385 30.62 28.78 6.67
C SER A 385 30.88 28.82 8.18
N SER A 386 29.90 28.43 8.99
CA SER A 386 30.06 28.29 10.45
C SER A 386 31.07 27.20 10.81
N LEU A 387 31.01 26.07 10.09
CA LEU A 387 31.89 24.93 10.29
C LEU A 387 33.36 25.28 9.97
N LEU A 388 33.61 25.92 8.81
CA LEU A 388 34.96 26.38 8.44
C LEU A 388 35.52 27.43 9.42
N ARG A 389 34.66 28.21 10.07
CA ARG A 389 35.09 29.21 11.09
C ARG A 389 35.43 28.55 12.42
N SER A 390 34.76 27.47 12.79
CA SER A 390 35.05 26.72 14.02
C SER A 390 36.39 25.96 13.96
N GLU A 391 36.85 25.55 12.77
CA GLU A 391 38.17 24.92 12.60
C GLU A 391 39.33 25.93 12.65
N GLY A 392 39.06 27.22 12.42
CA GLY A 392 40.08 28.28 12.39
C GLY A 392 40.46 28.88 13.75
N ASP A 393 39.70 28.61 14.82
CA ASP A 393 39.85 29.27 16.13
C ASP A 393 40.62 28.44 17.17
N VAL A 394 41.22 27.31 16.77
CA VAL A 394 42.11 26.52 17.65
C VAL A 394 43.55 26.96 17.43
N THR A 395 43.95 28.08 18.07
CA THR A 395 45.37 28.40 18.31
C THR A 395 45.67 28.38 19.81
N PRO A 396 46.83 27.81 20.23
CA PRO A 396 47.14 27.62 21.65
C PRO A 396 47.58 28.93 22.31
N HIS A 397 47.21 29.08 23.59
CA HIS A 397 47.48 30.23 24.44
C HIS A 397 48.91 30.80 24.36
N GLY A 398 49.01 32.13 24.27
CA GLY A 398 50.21 32.92 24.56
C GLY A 398 49.84 34.28 25.13
N ASN A 399 50.13 34.51 26.42
CA ASN A 399 49.90 35.74 27.17
C ASN A 399 50.71 36.95 26.65
N GLY A 400 50.15 38.17 26.73
CA GLY A 400 50.89 39.42 26.50
C GLY A 400 50.07 40.72 26.63
N MET A 401 49.77 41.10 27.87
CA MET A 401 49.40 42.41 28.48
C MET A 401 49.05 43.68 27.65
N HIS A 402 47.86 44.20 27.98
CA HIS A 402 47.39 45.59 28.22
C HIS A 402 47.97 46.83 27.50
N GLN A 403 47.05 47.61 26.90
CA GLN A 403 47.01 49.07 27.05
C GLN A 403 45.58 49.63 26.98
N GLN A 404 45.24 50.52 27.93
CA GLN A 404 43.94 51.16 28.15
C GLN A 404 43.77 52.49 27.37
N ALA A 405 42.49 52.89 27.24
CA ALA A 405 41.84 53.95 26.47
C ALA A 405 42.26 55.42 26.75
N PRO A 406 41.65 56.45 26.09
CA PRO A 406 40.40 57.01 26.69
C PRO A 406 39.30 57.61 25.75
N ASN A 407 38.05 57.51 26.24
CA ASN A 407 36.87 58.44 26.23
C ASN A 407 36.16 58.80 24.89
N GLU A 408 34.84 58.99 24.73
CA GLU A 408 33.50 58.84 25.39
C GLU A 408 32.46 59.49 24.38
N PRO A 409 31.12 59.58 24.54
CA PRO A 409 30.15 58.90 25.41
C PRO A 409 28.88 58.36 24.68
N ILE A 410 27.95 57.86 25.49
CA ILE A 410 26.68 57.15 25.28
C ILE A 410 25.53 58.05 24.79
N HIS A 411 24.60 57.49 23.97
CA HIS A 411 23.17 57.78 24.14
C HIS A 411 22.28 56.56 23.84
N SER A 412 21.41 56.29 24.81
CA SER A 412 20.38 55.27 24.88
C SER A 412 19.13 55.62 24.06
N THR A 413 18.42 54.61 23.57
CA THR A 413 16.94 54.61 23.62
C THR A 413 16.43 53.19 23.78
N GLN A 414 15.52 53.08 24.74
CA GLN A 414 14.95 51.91 25.39
C GLN A 414 13.50 51.78 24.91
N VAL A 415 13.01 50.58 24.61
CA VAL A 415 11.57 50.25 24.82
C VAL A 415 11.45 48.78 25.24
N MET A 416 10.79 48.59 26.38
CA MET A 416 10.52 47.31 27.04
C MET A 416 9.26 46.62 26.50
N SER A 417 9.21 45.33 26.84
CA SER A 417 8.17 44.30 26.76
C SER A 417 6.87 44.62 27.51
N THR A 418 5.78 43.90 27.13
CA THR A 418 4.69 43.49 28.04
C THR A 418 4.02 42.20 27.56
N ASP A 419 4.05 41.17 28.43
CA ASP A 419 3.11 40.03 28.48
C ASP A 419 1.97 40.35 29.46
N LEU A 420 0.79 39.75 29.26
CA LEU A 420 -0.31 39.72 30.23
C LEU A 420 -0.95 38.33 30.25
N ASN A 421 -1.12 37.78 31.45
CA ASN A 421 -1.59 36.42 31.73
C ASN A 421 -2.75 36.43 32.75
N GLY A 422 -3.56 35.36 32.79
CA GLY A 422 -4.50 34.99 33.88
C GLY A 422 -5.75 34.21 33.41
N THR A 423 -6.30 33.18 34.06
CA THR A 423 -6.01 32.47 35.33
C THR A 423 -6.89 31.17 35.47
N PHE A 424 -6.48 30.21 36.34
CA PHE A 424 -7.21 29.16 37.11
C PHE A 424 -7.75 27.81 36.52
N GLN A 425 -6.92 26.75 36.61
CA GLN A 425 -6.97 25.51 37.44
C GLN A 425 -8.27 24.69 37.70
N GLN A 426 -8.29 23.39 37.33
CA GLN A 426 -8.71 22.25 38.19
C GLN A 426 -8.32 20.85 37.62
N SER A 427 -7.97 19.92 38.51
CA SER A 427 -7.41 18.57 38.26
C SER A 427 -8.36 17.45 38.73
N VAL A 428 -8.45 16.32 38.01
CA VAL A 428 -8.87 15.00 38.56
C VAL A 428 -8.15 13.85 37.82
N ASP A 429 -7.55 12.94 38.60
CA ASP A 429 -6.88 11.68 38.22
C ASP A 429 -7.84 10.59 37.71
N VAL A 430 -7.39 9.70 36.78
CA VAL A 430 -7.52 8.21 36.78
C VAL A 430 -6.57 7.61 35.72
N GLN A 431 -5.90 6.50 36.07
CA GLN A 431 -4.90 5.71 35.31
C GLN A 431 -5.52 4.39 34.76
N PRO A 432 -4.79 3.46 34.11
CA PRO A 432 -4.41 3.36 32.69
C PRO A 432 -5.11 2.19 31.93
N ASN A 433 -5.01 2.14 30.60
CA ASN A 433 -4.91 0.87 29.87
C ASN A 433 -4.21 1.05 28.52
N LEU A 434 -3.30 0.11 28.23
CA LEU A 434 -2.44 0.01 27.04
C LEU A 434 -3.20 -0.67 25.90
N ASP A 435 -3.08 -0.10 24.70
CA ASP A 435 -2.84 -0.76 23.41
C ASP A 435 -3.25 0.21 22.30
N ASP A 436 -2.31 0.71 21.49
CA ASP A 436 -2.60 1.07 20.09
C ASP A 436 -1.36 1.40 19.25
N MET A 437 -1.35 0.79 18.06
CA MET A 437 -0.53 1.14 16.90
C MET A 437 -0.87 2.57 16.42
N PRO A 438 0.09 3.45 16.10
CA PRO A 438 -0.27 4.81 15.72
C PRO A 438 -0.81 4.83 14.28
N SER A 439 -2.12 5.05 14.16
CA SER A 439 -2.73 5.56 12.93
C SER A 439 -2.27 7.01 12.74
N VAL A 440 -1.50 7.24 11.67
CA VAL A 440 -0.99 8.56 11.34
C VAL A 440 -1.99 9.24 10.42
N ASP A 441 -2.83 10.10 11.00
CA ASP A 441 -3.65 11.04 10.24
C ASP A 441 -2.77 12.19 9.70
N LEU A 442 -2.75 12.36 8.38
CA LEU A 442 -1.89 13.31 7.64
C LEU A 442 -2.67 14.17 6.66
N ASN A 443 -3.90 14.55 7.02
CA ASN A 443 -4.50 15.75 6.45
C ASN A 443 -4.07 16.98 7.27
N GLY A 444 -3.35 17.88 6.62
CA GLY A 444 -2.75 19.06 7.24
C GLY A 444 -3.76 20.00 7.88
N THR A 445 -3.99 19.84 9.19
CA THR A 445 -4.71 20.81 10.02
C THR A 445 -3.92 21.05 11.30
N ASN A 446 -3.56 22.32 11.54
CA ASN A 446 -2.73 22.78 12.66
C ASN A 446 -3.55 22.81 13.97
N HIS A 447 -3.10 22.06 14.99
CA HIS A 447 -3.40 22.39 16.39
C HIS A 447 -2.15 22.15 17.26
N GLN A 448 -1.73 23.20 17.98
CA GLN A 448 -0.61 23.20 18.93
C GLN A 448 -1.11 22.79 20.33
N LEU A 449 -0.36 21.91 21.01
CA LEU A 449 -0.44 21.60 22.44
C LEU A 449 0.99 21.32 22.96
N PRO A 450 1.28 21.51 24.27
CA PRO A 450 2.49 22.16 24.75
C PRO A 450 3.50 21.23 25.40
N ASP A 451 4.77 21.64 25.37
CA ASP A 451 5.92 20.98 26.01
C ASP A 451 5.88 21.09 27.55
N TYR A 452 6.07 19.96 28.25
CA TYR A 452 6.62 19.93 29.61
C TYR A 452 7.62 18.78 29.81
N PRO A 453 8.66 18.98 30.65
CA PRO A 453 9.92 18.24 30.61
C PRO A 453 9.94 17.05 31.56
N LEU A 454 10.67 15.98 31.22
CA LEU A 454 10.93 14.86 32.13
C LEU A 454 12.40 14.69 32.47
N SER A 455 12.59 14.58 33.78
CA SER A 455 13.80 14.56 34.56
C SER A 455 14.55 13.23 34.47
N HIS A 456 15.87 13.31 34.60
CA HIS A 456 16.78 12.18 34.74
C HIS A 456 16.61 11.46 36.09
N ASN A 457 16.54 10.12 36.07
CA ASN A 457 17.34 9.26 36.96
C ASN A 457 17.27 7.79 36.54
N GLY A 458 18.44 7.13 36.43
CA GLY A 458 18.53 5.70 36.10
C GLY A 458 19.89 5.22 35.61
N ARG A 459 20.92 5.48 36.41
CA ARG A 459 22.34 5.11 36.24
C ARG A 459 22.56 3.60 35.96
N SER A 460 23.40 3.29 34.96
CA SER A 460 24.35 2.16 35.06
C SER A 460 25.66 2.48 34.35
N LYS A 461 26.75 2.46 35.13
CA LYS A 461 28.12 2.79 34.74
C LYS A 461 28.79 1.56 34.12
N VAL A 462 29.38 1.71 32.94
CA VAL A 462 30.55 0.92 32.54
C VAL A 462 31.60 1.89 32.00
N LYS A 463 32.71 2.02 32.73
CA LYS A 463 33.91 2.76 32.30
C LYS A 463 34.73 1.86 31.38
N ALA A 464 35.10 2.39 30.22
CA ALA A 464 36.33 1.99 29.53
C ALA A 464 37.13 3.27 29.27
N HIS A 465 38.29 3.40 29.92
CA HIS A 465 39.30 4.39 29.58
C HIS A 465 40.14 3.83 28.43
N ALA A 466 40.08 4.48 27.27
CA ALA A 466 41.14 4.49 26.27
C ALA A 466 41.14 5.89 25.64
N GLY A 467 42.24 6.62 25.82
CA GLY A 467 42.41 7.97 25.30
C GLY A 467 42.76 8.00 23.82
N GLY A 468 42.43 9.11 23.17
CA GLY A 468 42.95 9.49 21.86
C GLY A 468 41.86 10.02 20.92
N TYR A 469 41.74 11.35 20.89
CA TYR A 469 41.11 12.18 19.84
C TYR A 469 39.69 11.81 19.37
N ALA A 470 38.69 12.38 20.03
CA ALA A 470 37.39 12.63 19.43
C ALA A 470 37.19 14.15 19.37
N ASP A 471 37.57 14.76 18.25
CA ASP A 471 37.23 16.15 17.95
C ASP A 471 35.72 16.30 17.96
N THR A 472 35.25 17.06 18.94
CA THR A 472 33.84 17.16 19.30
C THR A 472 33.17 18.19 18.39
N PHE A 473 32.22 17.72 17.59
CA PHE A 473 31.19 18.52 16.91
C PHE A 473 30.66 19.64 17.83
N THR A 474 30.77 20.90 17.42
CA THR A 474 30.19 22.06 18.12
C THR A 474 28.93 22.57 17.42
N PHE A 475 28.03 21.67 17.03
CA PHE A 475 26.64 22.07 16.78
C PHE A 475 25.84 21.88 18.07
N SER A 476 24.98 22.85 18.41
CA SER A 476 23.95 22.59 19.41
C SER A 476 23.06 21.43 18.92
N LYS A 477 22.42 20.70 19.82
CA LYS A 477 21.50 19.61 19.45
C LYS A 477 20.42 20.10 18.45
N ASP A 478 19.94 21.32 18.65
CA ASP A 478 18.95 21.98 17.78
C ASP A 478 19.52 22.31 16.38
N ASP A 479 20.81 22.64 16.28
CA ASP A 479 21.44 22.90 14.98
C ASP A 479 21.70 21.60 14.20
N LEU A 480 22.02 20.50 14.90
CA LEU A 480 22.18 19.19 14.28
C LEU A 480 20.86 18.71 13.66
N GLU A 481 19.74 18.84 14.37
CA GLU A 481 18.41 18.47 13.85
C GLU A 481 18.03 19.30 12.62
N LYS A 482 18.32 20.62 12.64
CA LYS A 482 18.10 21.50 11.48
C LYS A 482 18.96 21.11 10.27
N VAL A 483 20.23 20.77 10.50
CA VAL A 483 21.14 20.32 9.45
C VAL A 483 20.65 19.00 8.84
N GLN A 484 20.29 18.03 9.68
CA GLN A 484 19.77 16.73 9.23
C GLN A 484 18.47 16.89 8.42
N ALA A 485 17.55 17.73 8.89
CA ALA A 485 16.35 18.08 8.14
C ALA A 485 16.75 18.69 6.78
N GLY A 486 17.63 19.69 6.76
CA GLY A 486 18.14 20.30 5.52
C GLY A 486 18.75 19.29 4.53
N CYS A 487 19.52 18.33 5.02
CA CYS A 487 20.03 17.22 4.20
C CYS A 487 18.92 16.38 3.59
N LEU A 488 17.89 16.04 4.36
CA LEU A 488 16.74 15.31 3.83
C LEU A 488 16.02 16.11 2.73
N TYR A 489 15.81 17.42 2.91
CA TYR A 489 15.23 18.28 1.88
C TYR A 489 16.12 18.33 0.62
N ALA A 490 17.45 18.39 0.78
CA ALA A 490 18.37 18.43 -0.35
C ALA A 490 18.30 17.14 -1.16
N ILE A 491 18.28 15.99 -0.47
CA ILE A 491 18.09 14.66 -1.08
C ILE A 491 16.77 14.60 -1.86
N ALA A 492 15.67 15.06 -1.25
CA ALA A 492 14.37 15.09 -1.90
C ALA A 492 14.39 15.94 -3.19
N LEU A 493 14.97 17.14 -3.15
CA LEU A 493 15.09 17.99 -4.33
C LEU A 493 16.01 17.39 -5.39
N GLN A 494 17.14 16.78 -5.01
CA GLN A 494 18.04 16.10 -5.94
C GLN A 494 17.33 14.96 -6.69
N LEU A 495 16.52 14.16 -5.99
CA LEU A 495 15.70 13.11 -6.62
C LEU A 495 14.72 13.69 -7.66
N LEU A 496 14.02 14.78 -7.31
CA LEU A 496 13.12 15.46 -8.25
C LEU A 496 13.85 16.06 -9.45
N LEU A 497 15.03 16.66 -9.26
CA LEU A 497 15.85 17.22 -10.33
C LEU A 497 16.36 16.12 -11.29
N LYS A 498 16.79 14.98 -10.74
CA LYS A 498 17.15 13.80 -11.54
C LYS A 498 15.96 13.30 -12.37
N LEU A 499 14.78 13.20 -11.77
CA LEU A 499 13.54 12.84 -12.47
C LEU A 499 13.20 13.85 -13.57
N LYS A 500 13.22 15.16 -13.28
CA LYS A 500 12.97 16.23 -14.25
C LYS A 500 13.92 16.10 -15.45
N ARG A 501 15.23 15.97 -15.22
CA ARG A 501 16.22 15.80 -16.29
C ARG A 501 15.95 14.55 -17.12
N HIS A 502 15.64 13.44 -16.46
CA HIS A 502 15.29 12.19 -17.13
C HIS A 502 14.06 12.34 -18.04
N LEU A 503 12.98 12.97 -17.56
CA LEU A 503 11.77 13.23 -18.34
C LEU A 503 12.05 14.13 -19.55
N LYS A 504 12.83 15.20 -19.37
CA LYS A 504 13.24 16.08 -20.48
C LYS A 504 13.94 15.29 -21.58
N ILE A 505 14.87 14.41 -21.22
CA ILE A 505 15.62 13.59 -22.18
C ILE A 505 14.71 12.54 -22.82
N MET A 506 13.96 11.77 -22.03
CA MET A 506 13.09 10.70 -22.52
C MET A 506 12.06 11.21 -23.53
N TYR A 507 11.44 12.35 -23.25
CA TYR A 507 10.34 12.88 -24.07
C TYR A 507 10.77 14.02 -25.00
N SER A 508 12.08 14.28 -25.08
CA SER A 508 12.67 15.35 -25.90
C SER A 508 12.02 16.73 -25.66
N LEU A 509 11.86 17.09 -24.39
CA LEU A 509 11.24 18.34 -23.94
C LEU A 509 12.34 19.36 -23.63
N ASP A 510 12.41 20.41 -24.46
CA ASP A 510 13.31 21.53 -24.25
C ASP A 510 12.80 22.49 -23.16
N ASP A 511 13.67 23.42 -22.75
CA ASP A 511 13.36 24.38 -21.70
C ASP A 511 12.23 25.34 -22.07
N ALA A 512 12.18 25.79 -23.33
CA ALA A 512 11.15 26.69 -23.81
C ALA A 512 9.75 26.06 -23.73
N ARG A 513 9.61 24.79 -24.13
CA ARG A 513 8.34 24.04 -24.01
C ARG A 513 7.94 23.82 -22.56
N CYS A 514 8.90 23.50 -21.69
CA CYS A 514 8.62 23.32 -20.27
C CYS A 514 8.18 24.63 -19.60
N GLN A 515 8.78 25.77 -19.97
CA GLN A 515 8.46 27.09 -19.44
C GLN A 515 7.13 27.64 -19.97
N ALA A 516 6.80 27.36 -21.23
CA ALA A 516 5.55 27.80 -21.86
C ALA A 516 4.33 26.99 -21.40
N TYR A 517 4.51 25.86 -20.72
CA TYR A 517 3.41 25.02 -20.27
C TYR A 517 2.58 25.67 -19.17
N SER A 518 1.25 25.67 -19.34
CA SER A 518 0.30 26.06 -18.31
C SER A 518 -0.75 24.96 -18.09
N PRO A 519 -0.98 24.51 -16.84
CA PRO A 519 -2.03 23.53 -16.55
C PRO A 519 -3.46 24.00 -16.89
N SER A 520 -3.69 25.31 -16.91
CA SER A 520 -5.00 25.89 -17.24
C SER A 520 -5.30 25.84 -18.74
N GLU A 521 -4.27 25.74 -19.59
CA GLU A 521 -4.45 25.65 -21.03
C GLU A 521 -4.89 24.23 -21.42
N PRO A 522 -5.81 24.09 -22.40
CA PRO A 522 -6.19 22.79 -22.92
C PRO A 522 -5.02 22.14 -23.68
N PRO A 523 -4.89 20.80 -23.67
CA PRO A 523 -3.87 20.11 -24.44
C PRO A 523 -3.98 20.42 -25.93
N LYS A 524 -2.85 20.69 -26.59
CA LYS A 524 -2.83 20.96 -28.03
C LYS A 524 -3.05 19.65 -28.81
N PRO A 525 -4.08 19.57 -29.67
CA PRO A 525 -4.38 18.34 -30.41
C PRO A 525 -3.32 18.06 -31.48
N GLY A 526 -2.92 16.80 -31.63
CA GLY A 526 -2.01 16.36 -32.69
C GLY A 526 -0.53 16.70 -32.48
N GLU A 527 -0.11 17.09 -31.27
CA GLU A 527 1.32 17.28 -30.98
C GLU A 527 2.11 15.98 -31.13
N VAL A 528 3.26 16.06 -31.80
CA VAL A 528 4.18 14.94 -31.96
C VAL A 528 4.70 14.51 -30.59
N PHE A 529 4.37 13.28 -30.19
CA PHE A 529 4.86 12.66 -28.98
C PHE A 529 5.99 11.69 -29.32
N SER A 530 7.21 12.00 -28.88
CA SER A 530 8.39 11.15 -29.06
C SER A 530 8.84 10.62 -27.71
N ARG A 531 9.19 9.33 -27.66
CA ARG A 531 9.72 8.67 -26.47
C ARG A 531 11.01 7.94 -26.81
N GLN A 532 12.07 8.25 -26.07
CA GLN A 532 13.34 7.53 -26.11
C GLN A 532 13.34 6.43 -25.05
N SER A 533 13.88 5.25 -25.39
CA SER A 533 14.05 4.15 -24.43
C SER A 533 15.36 4.34 -23.68
N ILE A 534 15.32 5.14 -22.61
CA ILE A 534 16.45 5.38 -21.73
C ILE A 534 16.06 4.88 -20.34
N PRO A 535 16.84 3.99 -19.71
CA PRO A 535 16.53 3.55 -18.35
C PRO A 535 16.69 4.71 -17.37
N PHE A 536 15.76 4.84 -16.44
CA PHE A 536 15.95 5.68 -15.27
C PHE A 536 16.86 4.94 -14.29
N ASN A 537 17.94 5.58 -13.85
CA ASN A 537 18.77 5.07 -12.78
C ASN A 537 18.97 6.21 -11.79
N VAL A 538 18.49 6.01 -10.56
CA VAL A 538 18.64 6.98 -9.47
C VAL A 538 20.13 7.12 -9.07
N GLY A 539 20.96 6.14 -9.42
CA GLY A 539 22.39 6.05 -9.13
C GLY A 539 22.63 5.62 -7.69
N GLU A 540 23.79 5.01 -7.41
CA GLU A 540 24.32 4.77 -6.05
C GLU A 540 24.74 6.09 -5.37
N SER A 541 24.01 7.19 -5.60
CA SER A 541 24.16 8.37 -4.78
C SER A 541 23.78 7.93 -3.37
N GLN A 542 24.76 7.88 -2.47
CA GLN A 542 24.54 7.59 -1.06
C GLN A 542 23.65 8.71 -0.51
N PHE A 543 22.34 8.52 -0.63
CA PHE A 543 21.34 9.30 0.06
C PHE A 543 21.33 8.82 1.51
N SER A 544 22.47 9.00 2.17
CA SER A 544 22.65 8.83 3.61
C SER A 544 22.73 10.21 4.22
N LEU A 545 22.25 10.33 5.45
CA LEU A 545 22.49 11.54 6.21
C LEU A 545 23.98 11.66 6.53
N PRO A 546 24.55 12.86 6.42
CA PRO A 546 25.96 13.07 6.73
C PRO A 546 26.22 12.74 8.20
N THR A 547 27.25 11.95 8.43
CA THR A 547 27.73 11.55 9.75
C THR A 547 28.93 12.37 10.21
N ASN A 548 29.59 13.06 9.27
CA ASN A 548 30.73 13.92 9.54
C ASN A 548 30.66 15.25 8.76
N PRO A 549 31.46 16.27 9.16
CA PRO A 549 31.38 17.60 8.56
C PRO A 549 31.82 17.64 7.09
N GLN A 550 32.76 16.76 6.69
CA GLN A 550 33.20 16.61 5.30
C GLN A 550 32.06 16.10 4.41
N GLU A 551 31.28 15.13 4.90
CA GLU A 551 30.08 14.63 4.22
C GLU A 551 29.02 15.73 4.07
N LEU A 552 28.86 16.61 5.07
CA LEU A 552 27.92 17.74 4.95
C LEU A 552 28.33 18.70 3.83
N ILE A 553 29.62 19.05 3.76
CA ILE A 553 30.17 19.90 2.68
C ILE A 553 29.98 19.20 1.33
N GLN A 554 30.24 17.90 1.26
CA GLN A 554 30.05 17.08 0.06
C GLN A 554 28.58 17.08 -0.39
N ARG A 555 27.61 16.87 0.52
CA ARG A 555 26.17 16.93 0.21
C ARG A 555 25.77 18.32 -0.31
N TYR A 556 26.30 19.38 0.28
CA TYR A 556 26.08 20.74 -0.22
C TYR A 556 26.62 20.94 -1.63
N GLN A 557 27.85 20.48 -1.90
CA GLN A 557 28.43 20.56 -3.25
C GLN A 557 27.62 19.78 -4.28
N GLU A 558 27.18 18.57 -3.95
CA GLU A 558 26.31 17.75 -4.80
C GLU A 558 24.96 18.45 -5.08
N PHE A 559 24.35 19.03 -4.05
CA PHE A 559 23.10 19.80 -4.20
C PHE A 559 23.30 21.04 -5.07
N LYS A 560 24.37 21.80 -4.84
CA LYS A 560 24.70 22.98 -5.64
C LYS A 560 24.97 22.62 -7.10
N ASN A 561 25.67 21.51 -7.35
CA ASN A 561 25.89 20.99 -8.70
C ASN A 561 24.57 20.58 -9.35
N ALA A 562 23.66 19.93 -8.62
CA ALA A 562 22.34 19.57 -9.14
C ALA A 562 21.51 20.81 -9.55
N LEU A 563 21.55 21.88 -8.75
CA LEU A 563 20.90 23.16 -9.09
C LEU A 563 21.54 23.82 -10.33
N LYS A 564 22.86 23.82 -10.41
CA LYS A 564 23.59 24.34 -11.57
C LYS A 564 23.24 23.56 -12.85
N ASP A 565 23.22 22.24 -12.76
CA ASP A 565 22.86 21.35 -13.86
C ASP A 565 21.42 21.57 -14.34
N ASP A 566 20.49 21.90 -13.44
CA ASP A 566 19.10 22.23 -13.80
C ASP A 566 18.98 23.50 -14.65
N THR A 567 19.93 24.43 -14.50
CA THR A 567 20.00 25.68 -15.28
C THR A 567 20.75 25.53 -16.60
N MET A 568 21.39 24.38 -16.86
CA MET A 568 22.10 24.17 -18.13
C MET A 568 21.12 24.02 -19.29
N ASP A 569 21.48 24.60 -20.45
CA ASP A 569 20.67 24.49 -21.66
C ASP A 569 20.49 23.03 -22.09
N TYR A 570 19.25 22.68 -22.47
CA TYR A 570 18.90 21.36 -23.00
C TYR A 570 19.86 20.84 -24.08
N SER A 571 20.32 21.70 -24.98
CA SER A 571 21.23 21.34 -26.07
C SER A 571 22.60 20.88 -25.57
N LEU A 572 23.12 21.47 -24.49
CA LEU A 572 24.47 21.22 -23.99
C LEU A 572 24.59 19.83 -23.36
N TYR A 573 23.63 19.44 -22.52
CA TYR A 573 23.70 18.15 -21.83
C TYR A 573 23.08 16.98 -22.63
N THR A 574 22.38 17.26 -23.73
CA THR A 574 21.89 16.22 -24.66
C THR A 574 22.76 16.03 -25.90
N ALA A 575 23.79 16.86 -26.11
CA ALA A 575 24.70 16.80 -27.26
C ALA A 575 25.35 15.41 -27.46
N ASN A 576 25.66 14.71 -26.37
CA ASN A 576 26.31 13.39 -26.39
C ASN A 576 25.33 12.21 -26.38
N ILE A 577 24.02 12.47 -26.26
CA ILE A 577 22.99 11.44 -26.24
C ILE A 577 22.66 11.10 -27.70
N LYS A 578 23.20 9.99 -28.19
CA LYS A 578 22.99 9.51 -29.57
C LYS A 578 21.48 9.41 -29.85
N ARG A 579 20.90 10.40 -30.54
CA ARG A 579 19.51 10.36 -31.02
C ARG A 579 19.41 9.20 -32.01
N LYS A 580 18.91 8.05 -31.57
CA LYS A 580 18.60 6.93 -32.46
C LYS A 580 17.36 7.35 -33.28
N ARG A 581 17.61 8.06 -34.38
CA ARG A 581 16.60 8.58 -35.30
C ARG A 581 15.86 7.39 -35.89
N GLN A 582 14.53 7.34 -35.74
CA GLN A 582 13.71 6.40 -36.50
C GLN A 582 13.92 6.68 -37.99
N THR A 583 14.23 5.64 -38.75
CA THR A 583 14.37 5.67 -40.21
C THR A 583 13.06 6.20 -40.82
N PRO A 584 13.12 7.15 -41.78
CA PRO A 584 11.92 7.59 -42.46
C PRO A 584 11.38 6.42 -43.29
N THR A 585 10.12 6.06 -43.08
CA THR A 585 9.36 5.12 -43.91
C THR A 585 9.53 5.47 -45.39
N PRO A 586 9.94 4.53 -46.26
CA PRO A 586 10.09 4.83 -47.68
C PRO A 586 8.72 5.07 -48.31
N ARG A 587 8.69 6.07 -49.20
CA ARG A 587 7.53 6.49 -50.00
C ARG A 587 6.91 5.31 -50.75
N LYS A 588 5.57 5.31 -50.83
CA LYS A 588 4.76 4.42 -51.66
C LYS A 588 5.32 4.31 -53.08
N VAL A 589 5.78 3.13 -53.45
CA VAL A 589 5.96 2.73 -54.86
C VAL A 589 4.79 1.80 -55.21
N GLN A 590 3.90 2.28 -56.07
CA GLN A 590 2.88 1.47 -56.73
C GLN A 590 3.58 0.48 -57.69
N VAL A 591 3.48 -0.83 -57.45
CA VAL A 591 3.60 -1.83 -58.52
C VAL A 591 2.63 -3.00 -58.28
N ARG A 592 2.05 -3.43 -59.40
CA ARG A 592 1.02 -4.43 -59.70
C ARG A 592 1.18 -5.83 -59.06
N LYS A 593 0.04 -6.48 -58.78
CA LYS A 593 -0.12 -7.95 -58.60
C LYS A 593 0.28 -8.71 -59.88
N PRO A 594 0.82 -9.95 -59.78
CA PRO A 594 -0.05 -11.13 -59.94
C PRO A 594 0.35 -12.41 -59.15
N GLY A 595 -0.64 -13.29 -58.92
CA GLY A 595 -0.50 -14.77 -59.02
C GLY A 595 -0.06 -15.58 -57.77
N PRO A 596 -0.82 -16.63 -57.34
CA PRO A 596 -0.53 -17.40 -56.12
C PRO A 596 0.10 -18.79 -56.39
N MET A 597 1.08 -19.22 -55.59
CA MET A 597 1.51 -20.62 -55.47
C MET A 597 2.18 -20.90 -54.10
N LEU A 598 1.50 -21.72 -53.29
CA LEU A 598 1.94 -22.84 -52.42
C LEU A 598 3.26 -22.78 -51.62
N GLY A 599 3.11 -22.90 -50.29
CA GLY A 599 3.77 -23.95 -49.48
C GLY A 599 4.82 -23.53 -48.43
N GLY A 600 4.56 -23.84 -47.15
CA GLY A 600 5.60 -24.07 -46.12
C GLY A 600 5.30 -23.51 -44.73
N ASP A 601 4.89 -24.39 -43.80
CA ASP A 601 4.74 -24.19 -42.34
C ASP A 601 5.97 -23.60 -41.64
N SER A 602 5.78 -22.74 -40.62
CA SER A 602 6.24 -22.97 -39.24
C SER A 602 5.60 -21.95 -38.27
N ASP A 603 5.26 -22.43 -37.08
CA ASP A 603 4.55 -21.79 -35.96
C ASP A 603 5.21 -20.55 -35.33
N GLU A 604 4.41 -19.65 -34.73
CA GLU A 604 4.44 -19.28 -33.29
C GLU A 604 3.80 -17.89 -32.98
N GLU A 605 2.67 -17.99 -32.26
CA GLU A 605 2.15 -17.20 -31.13
C GLU A 605 1.65 -15.75 -31.28
N ASP A 606 0.34 -15.64 -30.94
CA ASP A 606 -0.58 -14.51 -31.03
C ASP A 606 -0.45 -13.50 -29.88
N ASP A 607 -0.44 -12.21 -30.23
CA ASP A 607 -0.74 -11.08 -29.36
C ASP A 607 -2.24 -10.73 -29.46
N GLU A 608 -3.04 -11.03 -28.44
CA GLU A 608 -4.44 -10.57 -28.36
C GLU A 608 -4.54 -9.13 -27.82
N GLU A 609 -4.81 -8.22 -28.74
CA GLU A 609 -5.16 -6.81 -28.52
C GLU A 609 -6.66 -6.68 -28.16
N TRP A 610 -6.98 -6.57 -26.86
CA TRP A 610 -8.35 -6.33 -26.40
C TRP A 610 -8.72 -4.83 -26.48
N ALA A 611 -9.37 -4.45 -27.57
CA ALA A 611 -9.99 -3.14 -27.76
C ALA A 611 -11.43 -3.11 -27.23
N GLY A 612 -11.64 -2.54 -26.04
CA GLY A 612 -12.97 -2.22 -25.51
C GLY A 612 -13.51 -0.90 -26.08
N GLY A 613 -14.33 -0.98 -27.14
CA GLY A 613 -15.01 0.17 -27.74
C GLY A 613 -16.25 0.62 -26.95
N MET A 614 -16.27 1.91 -26.59
CA MET A 614 -17.43 2.59 -26.01
C MET A 614 -18.51 2.81 -27.09
N ARG A 615 -19.67 2.14 -27.00
CA ARG A 615 -20.84 2.41 -27.86
C ARG A 615 -21.78 3.39 -27.17
N ASN A 616 -21.84 4.62 -27.68
CA ASN A 616 -22.94 5.55 -27.42
C ASN A 616 -24.18 5.08 -28.19
N ILE A 617 -25.23 4.69 -27.46
CA ILE A 617 -26.56 4.41 -28.02
C ILE A 617 -27.41 5.67 -27.85
N ASN A 618 -27.64 6.40 -28.95
CA ASN A 618 -28.68 7.42 -29.01
C ASN A 618 -29.99 6.76 -29.48
N PHE A 619 -31.02 6.83 -28.62
CA PHE A 619 -32.40 6.55 -28.97
C PHE A 619 -33.01 7.72 -29.74
N SER A 620 -33.50 7.47 -30.95
CA SER A 620 -34.56 8.29 -31.56
C SER A 620 -35.55 7.36 -32.24
N GLY A 621 -36.77 7.35 -31.72
CA GLY A 621 -37.84 6.44 -32.11
C GLY A 621 -38.60 6.85 -33.37
N GLY A 622 -39.24 5.83 -33.96
CA GLY A 622 -40.59 5.92 -34.51
C GLY A 622 -40.74 6.32 -35.97
N ARG A 623 -41.04 5.36 -36.86
CA ARG A 623 -42.43 5.05 -37.29
C ARG A 623 -42.46 3.96 -38.38
N ARG A 624 -43.57 3.23 -38.36
CA ARG A 624 -44.01 2.12 -39.22
C ARG A 624 -44.21 2.51 -40.70
N GLN A 625 -43.94 1.57 -41.61
CA GLN A 625 -44.82 1.02 -42.70
C GLN A 625 -43.95 0.12 -43.60
N SER A 626 -44.14 -1.21 -43.63
CA SER A 626 -45.09 -1.98 -44.45
C SER A 626 -44.77 -2.00 -45.97
N LEU A 627 -44.65 -3.24 -46.47
CA LEU A 627 -44.87 -3.75 -47.85
C LEU A 627 -43.68 -3.96 -48.81
N ARG A 628 -43.43 -5.26 -49.03
CA ARG A 628 -43.40 -6.02 -50.30
C ARG A 628 -42.36 -5.73 -51.40
N SER A 629 -41.67 -6.84 -51.71
CA SER A 629 -41.43 -7.45 -53.02
C SER A 629 -40.32 -6.92 -53.95
N SER A 630 -39.32 -7.79 -54.08
CA SER A 630 -38.78 -8.38 -55.34
C SER A 630 -38.19 -7.49 -56.43
N ARG A 631 -36.94 -7.87 -56.79
CA ARG A 631 -36.30 -7.88 -58.12
C ARG A 631 -36.21 -6.53 -58.85
N GLN A 632 -35.00 -5.98 -58.91
CA GLN A 632 -34.04 -6.21 -59.99
C GLN A 632 -32.64 -5.86 -59.53
#